data_AF-A0A9W4XIV0-F1
#
_entry.id   AF-A0A9W4XIV0-F1
#
_cell.length_a   1.000
_cell.length_b   1.000
_cell.length_c   1.000
_cell.angle_alpha   90.00
_cell.angle_beta   90.00
_cell.angle_gamma   90.00
#
_symmetry.space_group_name_H-M   'P 1'
#
loop_
_entity.id
_entity.type
_entity.pdbx_description
1 polymer ?
#
loop_
_entity_poly.entity_id
_entity_poly.type
_entity_poly.pdbx_seq_one_letter_code
_entity_poly.pdbx_strand_id
1 'polypeptide(L)'
;MNQVLPLQDGFETEEVYQYLTNVRKESQQLQSIAYIERPTHQTKLVKDPSYTLSTLEQQLLCDFQQLKQSITIVNYDFDSNFNELPQSFPKFKKNFDFDPPSIQYFYNISRVHTFKLLHFITKLLSINTAPTLSKWIWSLLVRIDSVIDANECSLIRDLGKKAIKIRNKCRDSLNNPLNPITMYTTSFIIIIVGKYFGQHDLLLNAT
;
A
#
# COMPACT_ATOMS: atom_id res chain seq x y z
N MET A 1 39.42 7.68 9.40
CA MET A 1 40.10 8.94 9.00
C MET A 1 41.54 8.57 8.68
N ASN A 2 42.00 8.83 7.45
CA ASN A 2 43.39 8.62 7.09
C ASN A 2 44.24 9.75 7.67
N GLN A 3 45.40 9.42 8.22
CA GLN A 3 46.31 10.39 8.81
C GLN A 3 46.94 11.23 7.69
N VAL A 4 46.61 12.53 7.66
CA VAL A 4 47.04 13.46 6.58
C VAL A 4 48.41 14.08 6.87
N LEU A 5 48.83 14.13 8.14
CA LEU A 5 50.10 14.71 8.56
C LEU A 5 51.08 13.61 9.02
N PRO A 6 52.26 13.48 8.37
CA PRO A 6 53.31 12.56 8.79
C PRO A 6 53.87 12.99 10.14
N LEU A 7 54.03 12.04 11.07
CA LEU A 7 54.75 12.22 12.34
C LEU A 7 56.18 11.66 12.22
N GLN A 8 56.76 11.65 11.02
CA GLN A 8 58.12 11.15 10.81
C GLN A 8 59.13 12.29 10.96
N ASP A 9 60.28 11.98 11.57
CA ASP A 9 61.42 12.88 11.73
C ASP A 9 61.78 13.49 10.36
N GLY A 10 61.55 14.79 10.22
CA GLY A 10 61.78 15.51 8.95
C GLY A 10 60.93 16.76 8.70
N PHE A 11 60.07 17.20 9.63
CA PHE A 11 59.36 18.48 9.49
C PHE A 11 60.21 19.68 9.94
N GLU A 12 60.01 20.81 9.25
CA GLU A 12 60.87 22.00 9.23
C GLU A 12 60.88 22.85 10.53
N THR A 13 60.11 22.50 11.56
CA THR A 13 60.18 23.15 12.88
C THR A 13 59.82 22.18 14.02
N GLU A 14 60.77 21.98 14.94
CA GLU A 14 60.61 21.19 16.17
C GLU A 14 59.32 21.56 16.95
N GLU A 15 58.95 22.84 16.90
CA GLU A 15 57.75 23.39 17.54
C GLU A 15 56.44 22.76 17.04
N VAL A 16 56.32 22.51 15.73
CA VAL A 16 55.11 21.93 15.13
C VAL A 16 54.99 20.45 15.49
N TYR A 17 56.12 19.74 15.54
CA TYR A 17 56.16 18.34 15.95
C TYR A 17 55.76 18.19 17.44
N GLN A 18 56.32 19.03 18.32
CA GLN A 18 55.95 19.05 19.73
C GLN A 18 54.47 19.39 19.93
N TYR A 19 53.94 20.35 19.17
CA TYR A 19 52.53 20.70 19.21
C TYR A 19 51.61 19.54 18.82
N LEU A 20 51.85 18.89 17.68
CA LEU A 20 51.03 17.76 17.21
C LEU A 20 51.10 16.56 18.16
N THR A 21 52.26 16.33 18.77
CA THR A 21 52.45 15.29 19.80
C THR A 21 51.63 15.60 21.05
N ASN A 22 51.59 16.86 21.49
CA ASN A 22 50.81 17.30 22.64
C ASN A 22 49.30 17.21 22.37
N VAL A 23 48.84 17.65 21.20
CA VAL A 23 47.42 17.51 20.78
C VAL A 23 47.00 16.05 20.72
N ARG A 24 47.88 15.15 20.27
CA ARG A 24 47.60 13.71 20.26
C ARG A 24 47.45 13.16 21.68
N LYS A 25 48.35 13.51 22.59
CA LYS A 25 48.27 13.12 24.01
C LYS A 25 47.00 13.65 24.67
N GLU A 26 46.63 14.90 24.41
CA GLU A 26 45.41 15.52 24.91
C GLU A 26 44.16 14.82 24.35
N SER A 27 44.11 14.57 23.04
CA SER A 27 42.98 13.87 22.40
C SER A 27 42.80 12.42 22.88
N GLN A 28 43.88 11.75 23.31
CA GLN A 28 43.82 10.41 23.91
C GLN A 28 43.26 10.43 25.34
N GLN A 29 43.40 11.55 26.04
CA GLN A 29 42.85 11.76 27.38
C GLN A 29 41.40 12.21 27.34
N LEU A 30 40.96 12.83 26.25
CA LEU A 30 39.59 13.26 26.04
C LEU A 30 38.68 12.07 25.68
N GLN A 31 37.45 12.11 26.19
CA GLN A 31 36.43 11.13 25.84
C GLN A 31 36.00 11.35 24.38
N SER A 32 36.27 10.36 23.52
CA SER A 32 36.01 10.43 22.08
C SER A 32 34.53 10.57 21.71
N ILE A 33 33.63 10.21 22.65
CA ILE A 33 32.18 10.31 22.50
C ILE A 33 31.63 10.89 23.81
N ALA A 34 31.07 12.09 23.73
CA ALA A 34 30.33 12.70 24.83
C ALA A 34 28.82 12.58 24.56
N TYR A 35 28.10 11.98 25.49
CA TYR A 35 26.63 11.98 25.48
C TYR A 35 26.16 13.21 26.25
N ILE A 36 25.59 14.16 25.53
CA ILE A 36 24.98 15.35 26.12
C ILE A 36 23.48 15.07 26.27
N GLU A 37 23.03 14.90 27.50
CA GLU A 37 21.60 14.82 27.79
C GLU A 37 20.94 16.14 27.41
N ARG A 38 20.10 16.11 26.36
CA ARG A 38 19.23 17.22 26.03
C ARG A 38 17.96 17.09 26.87
N PRO A 39 17.36 18.20 27.34
CA PRO A 39 16.06 18.13 28.00
C PRO A 39 15.09 17.39 27.08
N THR A 40 14.62 16.25 27.55
CA THR A 40 13.69 15.39 26.82
C THR A 40 12.38 16.16 26.61
N HIS A 41 12.19 16.72 25.43
CA HIS A 41 10.84 16.88 24.91
C HIS A 41 10.30 15.47 24.75
N GLN A 42 9.50 15.02 25.72
CA GLN A 42 8.77 13.76 25.65
C GLN A 42 7.92 13.79 24.38
N THR A 43 8.46 13.25 23.29
CA THR A 43 7.68 12.89 22.13
C THR A 43 6.85 11.73 22.61
N LYS A 44 5.61 12.01 23.02
CA LYS A 44 4.63 10.96 23.33
C LYS A 44 4.60 10.06 22.11
N LEU A 45 5.08 8.82 22.28
CA LEU A 45 4.82 7.76 21.32
C LEU A 45 3.30 7.66 21.24
N VAL A 46 2.73 8.19 20.17
CA VAL A 46 1.33 7.99 19.85
C VAL A 46 1.21 6.48 19.68
N LYS A 47 0.53 5.82 20.64
CA LYS A 47 0.15 4.41 20.45
C LYS A 47 -0.74 4.41 19.21
N ASP A 48 -0.27 3.78 18.14
CA ASP A 48 -1.10 3.59 16.96
C ASP A 48 -2.41 2.93 17.41
N PRO A 49 -3.58 3.48 17.01
CA PRO A 49 -4.84 2.85 17.34
C PRO A 49 -4.84 1.43 16.75
N SER A 50 -5.05 0.41 17.57
CA SER A 50 -5.14 -0.96 17.05
C SER A 50 -6.52 -1.15 16.45
N TYR A 51 -6.64 -1.15 15.11
CA TYR A 51 -7.91 -1.48 14.45
C TYR A 51 -8.20 -2.98 14.58
N THR A 52 -9.28 -3.29 15.29
CA THR A 52 -9.83 -4.64 15.44
C THR A 52 -10.94 -4.89 14.42
N LEU A 53 -10.86 -6.03 13.72
CA LEU A 53 -11.90 -6.45 12.77
C LEU A 53 -13.10 -7.01 13.53
N SER A 54 -14.31 -6.64 13.10
CA SER A 54 -15.55 -7.29 13.53
C SER A 54 -15.68 -8.70 12.94
N THR A 55 -16.57 -9.52 13.52
CA THR A 55 -16.80 -10.91 13.09
C THR A 55 -17.15 -11.03 11.60
N LEU A 56 -17.97 -10.10 11.08
CA LEU A 56 -18.35 -10.11 9.67
C LEU A 56 -17.17 -9.79 8.75
N GLU A 57 -16.30 -8.87 9.16
CA GLU A 57 -15.11 -8.50 8.37
C GLU A 57 -14.07 -9.62 8.38
N GLN A 58 -13.96 -10.36 9.48
CA GLN A 58 -13.13 -11.57 9.57
C GLN A 58 -13.67 -12.67 8.66
N GLN A 59 -14.97 -12.91 8.66
CA GLN A 59 -15.61 -13.88 7.76
C GLN A 59 -15.38 -13.52 6.30
N LEU A 60 -15.57 -12.25 5.92
CA LEU A 60 -15.32 -11.77 4.57
C LEU A 60 -13.88 -12.03 4.11
N LEU A 61 -12.90 -11.79 4.99
CA LEU A 61 -11.49 -12.09 4.67
C LEU A 61 -11.24 -13.58 4.51
N CYS A 62 -11.84 -14.41 5.36
CA CYS A 62 -11.74 -15.86 5.27
C CYS A 62 -12.31 -16.35 3.92
N ASP A 63 -13.52 -15.91 3.57
CA ASP A 63 -14.18 -16.27 2.32
C ASP A 63 -13.35 -15.82 1.10
N PHE A 64 -12.80 -14.60 1.14
CA PHE A 64 -11.93 -14.08 0.10
C PHE A 64 -10.65 -14.94 -0.08
N GLN A 65 -10.00 -15.32 1.02
CA GLN A 65 -8.80 -16.14 0.99
C GLN A 65 -9.09 -17.57 0.51
N GLN A 66 -10.18 -18.17 0.98
CA GLN A 66 -10.62 -19.50 0.53
C GLN A 66 -10.92 -19.49 -0.98
N LEU A 67 -11.61 -18.46 -1.47
CA LEU A 67 -11.90 -18.31 -2.89
C LEU A 67 -10.61 -18.14 -3.71
N LYS A 68 -9.63 -17.36 -3.24
CA LYS A 68 -8.33 -17.30 -3.92
C LYS A 68 -7.61 -18.64 -3.95
N GLN A 69 -7.63 -19.40 -2.85
CA GLN A 69 -6.99 -20.72 -2.79
C GLN A 69 -7.64 -21.72 -3.75
N SER A 70 -8.98 -21.76 -3.82
CA SER A 70 -9.69 -22.66 -4.73
C SER A 70 -9.38 -22.36 -6.19
N ILE A 71 -9.25 -21.08 -6.55
CA ILE A 71 -8.91 -20.64 -7.90
C ILE A 71 -7.46 -21.00 -8.26
N THR A 72 -6.51 -20.87 -7.35
CA THR A 72 -5.10 -21.25 -7.61
C THR A 72 -4.93 -22.75 -7.85
N ILE A 73 -5.78 -23.59 -7.24
CA ILE A 73 -5.73 -25.05 -7.43
C ILE A 73 -6.26 -25.45 -8.82
N VAL A 74 -7.18 -24.68 -9.38
CA VAL A 74 -7.68 -24.88 -10.73
C VAL A 74 -6.65 -24.29 -11.70
N ASN A 75 -5.74 -25.14 -12.21
CA ASN A 75 -4.83 -24.77 -13.29
C ASN A 75 -5.65 -24.29 -14.49
N TYR A 76 -5.74 -22.98 -14.69
CA TYR A 76 -6.42 -22.41 -15.85
C TYR A 76 -5.49 -22.51 -17.06
N ASP A 77 -5.91 -23.30 -18.04
CA ASP A 77 -5.26 -23.32 -19.34
C ASP A 77 -5.34 -21.93 -19.97
N PHE A 78 -4.18 -21.40 -20.36
CA PHE A 78 -4.09 -20.10 -21.01
C PHE A 78 -4.75 -20.19 -22.38
N ASP A 79 -5.89 -19.51 -22.56
CA ASP A 79 -6.55 -19.47 -23.85
C ASP A 79 -5.74 -18.59 -24.80
N SER A 80 -5.14 -19.23 -25.81
CA SER A 80 -4.30 -18.58 -26.81
C SER A 80 -5.08 -17.59 -27.68
N ASN A 81 -6.42 -17.66 -27.69
CA ASN A 81 -7.31 -16.81 -28.47
C ASN A 81 -7.87 -15.62 -27.67
N PHE A 82 -7.21 -15.22 -26.57
CA PHE A 82 -7.67 -14.09 -25.78
C PHE A 82 -7.69 -12.79 -26.60
N ASN A 83 -8.90 -12.32 -26.94
CA ASN A 83 -9.10 -11.03 -27.57
C ASN A 83 -8.63 -9.91 -26.65
N GLU A 84 -7.66 -9.11 -27.12
CA GLU A 84 -7.02 -8.03 -26.37
C GLU A 84 -8.04 -7.13 -25.66
N LEU A 85 -7.70 -6.73 -24.43
CA LEU A 85 -8.43 -5.68 -23.73
C LEU A 85 -8.38 -4.39 -24.57
N PRO A 86 -9.51 -3.69 -24.76
CA PRO A 86 -9.52 -2.48 -25.55
C PRO A 86 -8.59 -1.43 -24.92
N GLN A 87 -7.72 -0.86 -25.74
CA GLN A 87 -6.66 0.07 -25.30
C GLN A 87 -7.18 1.38 -24.69
N SER A 88 -8.49 1.65 -24.74
CA SER A 88 -9.11 2.93 -24.37
C SER A 88 -10.23 2.78 -23.32
N PHE A 89 -10.12 3.56 -22.24
CA PHE A 89 -11.08 3.61 -21.13
C PHE A 89 -12.55 3.85 -21.54
N PRO A 90 -12.89 4.83 -22.40
CA PRO A 90 -14.28 5.05 -22.81
C PRO A 90 -14.93 3.84 -23.48
N LYS A 91 -14.16 3.04 -24.23
CA LYS A 91 -14.68 1.82 -24.88
C LYS A 91 -14.97 0.74 -23.84
N PHE A 92 -14.09 0.59 -22.85
CA PHE A 92 -14.25 -0.41 -21.79
C PHE A 92 -15.30 -0.02 -20.75
N LYS A 93 -15.60 1.28 -20.59
CA LYS A 93 -16.60 1.76 -19.62
C LYS A 93 -17.96 1.07 -19.78
N LYS A 94 -18.40 0.84 -21.02
CA LYS A 94 -19.67 0.17 -21.34
C LYS A 94 -19.72 -1.28 -20.83
N ASN A 95 -18.57 -1.93 -20.64
CA ASN A 95 -18.53 -3.31 -20.17
C ASN A 95 -18.86 -3.42 -18.67
N PHE A 96 -18.66 -2.35 -17.90
CA PHE A 96 -19.00 -2.33 -16.47
C PHE A 96 -20.50 -2.22 -16.20
N ASP A 97 -21.30 -1.92 -17.23
CA ASP A 97 -22.76 -1.93 -17.14
C ASP A 97 -23.31 -3.37 -17.15
N PHE A 98 -22.48 -4.35 -17.53
CA PHE A 98 -22.80 -5.78 -17.53
C PHE A 98 -22.08 -6.52 -16.40
N ASP A 99 -22.58 -7.71 -16.07
CA ASP A 99 -21.92 -8.59 -15.11
C ASP A 99 -20.50 -8.96 -15.58
N PRO A 100 -19.54 -9.09 -14.64
CA PRO A 100 -18.19 -9.45 -14.99
C PRO A 100 -18.14 -10.85 -15.64
N PRO A 101 -17.21 -11.07 -16.59
CA PRO A 101 -16.92 -12.39 -17.11
C PRO A 101 -16.52 -13.38 -16.01
N SER A 102 -16.45 -14.67 -16.37
CA SER A 102 -15.93 -15.69 -15.47
C SER A 102 -14.50 -15.38 -15.01
N ILE A 103 -14.11 -15.90 -13.86
CA ILE A 103 -12.77 -15.66 -13.32
C ILE A 103 -11.65 -16.07 -14.29
N GLN A 104 -11.89 -17.10 -15.12
CA GLN A 104 -11.01 -17.53 -16.21
C GLN A 104 -10.55 -16.38 -17.12
N TYR A 105 -11.49 -15.51 -17.49
CA TYR A 105 -11.20 -14.34 -18.31
C TYR A 105 -10.11 -13.46 -17.67
N PHE A 106 -10.19 -13.24 -16.35
CA PHE A 106 -9.23 -12.41 -15.62
C PHE A 106 -7.85 -13.07 -15.50
N TYR A 107 -7.76 -14.41 -15.55
CA TYR A 107 -6.49 -15.12 -15.55
C TYR A 107 -5.75 -15.02 -16.88
N ASN A 108 -6.48 -14.94 -17.99
CA ASN A 108 -5.91 -14.70 -19.32
C ASN A 108 -5.47 -13.24 -19.53
N ILE A 109 -5.93 -12.32 -18.68
CA ILE A 109 -5.47 -10.92 -18.69
C ILE A 109 -4.06 -10.82 -18.09
N SER A 110 -3.15 -10.19 -18.83
CA SER A 110 -1.81 -9.87 -18.32
C SER A 110 -1.88 -8.94 -17.10
N ARG A 111 -0.96 -9.11 -16.15
CA ARG A 111 -0.83 -8.28 -14.94
C ARG A 111 -0.90 -6.77 -15.19
N VAL A 112 -0.18 -6.28 -16.20
CA VAL A 112 -0.17 -4.85 -16.59
C VAL A 112 -1.58 -4.37 -16.92
N HIS A 113 -2.35 -5.17 -17.66
CA HIS A 113 -3.72 -4.83 -18.02
C HIS A 113 -4.69 -4.95 -16.83
N THR A 114 -4.49 -5.90 -15.92
CA THR A 114 -5.26 -6.00 -14.67
C THR A 114 -5.15 -4.71 -13.84
N PHE A 115 -3.94 -4.16 -13.70
CA PHE A 115 -3.75 -2.89 -12.98
C PHE A 115 -4.23 -1.66 -13.75
N LYS A 116 -4.17 -1.66 -15.09
CA LYS A 116 -4.85 -0.63 -15.90
C LYS A 116 -6.37 -0.66 -15.67
N LEU A 117 -6.98 -1.83 -15.61
CA LEU A 117 -8.40 -2.00 -15.29
C LEU A 117 -8.71 -1.53 -13.87
N LEU A 118 -7.87 -1.88 -12.90
CA LEU A 118 -8.00 -1.41 -11.52
C LEU A 118 -8.03 0.13 -11.47
N HIS A 119 -7.09 0.80 -12.14
CA HIS A 119 -7.05 2.25 -12.23
C HIS A 119 -8.32 2.86 -12.83
N PHE A 120 -8.84 2.24 -13.89
CA PHE A 120 -10.08 2.65 -14.54
C PHE A 120 -11.30 2.51 -13.63
N ILE A 121 -11.40 1.41 -12.89
CA ILE A 121 -12.48 1.21 -11.93
C ILE A 121 -12.35 2.15 -10.75
N THR A 122 -11.13 2.40 -10.26
CA THR A 122 -10.89 3.43 -9.25
C THR A 122 -11.46 4.76 -9.71
N LYS A 123 -11.33 5.15 -10.98
CA LYS A 123 -11.96 6.39 -11.49
C LYS A 123 -13.49 6.33 -11.51
N LEU A 124 -14.09 5.17 -11.82
CA LEU A 124 -15.55 4.99 -11.89
C LEU A 124 -16.24 4.87 -10.52
N LEU A 125 -15.52 4.48 -9.48
CA LEU A 125 -16.08 4.35 -8.14
C LEU A 125 -16.69 5.69 -7.69
N SER A 126 -17.95 5.66 -7.25
CA SER A 126 -18.71 6.85 -6.87
C SER A 126 -19.69 6.55 -5.73
N ILE A 127 -20.39 7.57 -5.23
CA ILE A 127 -21.40 7.43 -4.17
C ILE A 127 -22.55 6.52 -4.63
N ASN A 128 -22.83 6.49 -5.94
CA ASN A 128 -23.83 5.62 -6.55
C ASN A 128 -23.13 4.50 -7.32
N THR A 129 -22.46 3.61 -6.58
CA THR A 129 -21.79 2.47 -7.20
C THR A 129 -22.82 1.43 -7.65
N ALA A 130 -22.76 1.07 -8.92
CA ALA A 130 -23.60 0.02 -9.48
C ALA A 130 -23.21 -1.37 -8.92
N PRO A 131 -24.15 -2.30 -8.75
CA PRO A 131 -23.86 -3.67 -8.32
C PRO A 131 -22.86 -4.38 -9.25
N THR A 132 -22.98 -4.15 -10.55
CA THR A 132 -22.08 -4.72 -11.57
C THR A 132 -20.64 -4.29 -11.32
N LEU A 133 -20.41 -2.99 -11.12
CA LEU A 133 -19.07 -2.44 -10.81
C LEU A 133 -18.50 -3.07 -9.52
N SER A 134 -19.33 -3.30 -8.50
CA SER A 134 -18.93 -3.98 -7.27
C SER A 134 -18.38 -5.40 -7.55
N LYS A 135 -19.10 -6.19 -8.36
CA LYS A 135 -18.66 -7.54 -8.77
C LYS A 135 -17.37 -7.51 -9.60
N TRP A 136 -17.21 -6.52 -10.47
CA TRP A 136 -15.98 -6.30 -11.23
C TRP A 136 -14.78 -6.03 -10.31
N ILE A 137 -14.95 -5.17 -9.29
CA ILE A 137 -13.91 -4.88 -8.30
C ILE A 137 -13.53 -6.16 -7.57
N TRP A 138 -14.52 -6.92 -7.09
CA TRP A 138 -14.28 -8.18 -6.39
C TRP A 138 -13.45 -9.14 -7.24
N SER A 139 -13.86 -9.37 -8.49
CA SER A 139 -13.18 -10.30 -9.42
C SER A 139 -11.73 -9.89 -9.71
N LEU A 140 -11.47 -8.58 -9.83
CA LEU A 140 -10.11 -8.06 -10.02
C LEU A 140 -9.25 -8.20 -8.76
N LEU A 141 -9.79 -7.90 -7.57
CA LEU A 141 -9.05 -8.06 -6.32
C LEU A 141 -8.68 -9.53 -6.06
N VAL A 142 -9.58 -10.46 -6.41
CA VAL A 142 -9.32 -11.90 -6.37
C VAL A 142 -8.16 -12.26 -7.30
N ARG A 143 -8.15 -11.72 -8.53
CA ARG A 143 -7.11 -12.00 -9.53
C ARG A 143 -5.72 -11.47 -9.14
N ILE A 144 -5.64 -10.35 -8.42
CA ILE A 144 -4.37 -9.71 -8.07
C ILE A 144 -3.67 -10.53 -6.98
N ASP A 145 -2.44 -10.96 -7.25
CA ASP A 145 -1.60 -11.71 -6.31
C ASP A 145 -1.17 -10.87 -5.11
N SER A 146 -0.84 -11.52 -3.99
CA SER A 146 -0.40 -10.82 -2.77
C SER A 146 0.96 -10.14 -2.94
N VAL A 147 1.81 -10.66 -3.82
CA VAL A 147 3.12 -10.09 -4.12
C VAL A 147 2.97 -9.01 -5.18
N ILE A 148 2.89 -7.77 -4.74
CA ILE A 148 2.72 -6.57 -5.57
C ILE A 148 3.98 -5.70 -5.56
N ASP A 149 4.27 -5.03 -6.67
CA ASP A 149 5.34 -4.05 -6.73
C ASP A 149 4.93 -2.71 -6.07
N ALA A 150 5.87 -1.77 -5.95
CA ALA A 150 5.59 -0.47 -5.33
C ALA A 150 4.54 0.36 -6.10
N ASN A 151 4.50 0.27 -7.43
CA ASN A 151 3.59 1.03 -8.27
C ASN A 151 2.16 0.49 -8.16
N GLU A 152 2.02 -0.82 -8.22
CA GLU A 152 0.80 -1.60 -8.02
C GLU A 152 0.24 -1.40 -6.62
N CYS A 153 1.12 -1.38 -5.60
CA CYS A 153 0.76 -1.04 -4.23
C CYS A 153 0.16 0.36 -4.15
N SER A 154 0.75 1.35 -4.84
CA SER A 154 0.17 2.70 -4.92
C SER A 154 -1.22 2.70 -5.57
N LEU A 155 -1.44 1.93 -6.63
CA LEU A 155 -2.75 1.84 -7.30
C LEU A 155 -3.83 1.20 -6.41
N ILE A 156 -3.50 0.13 -5.70
CA ILE A 156 -4.41 -0.54 -4.75
C ILE A 156 -4.70 0.40 -3.57
N ARG A 157 -3.69 1.11 -3.08
CA ARG A 157 -3.83 2.11 -2.02
C ARG A 157 -4.75 3.26 -2.45
N ASP A 158 -4.65 3.73 -3.69
CA ASP A 158 -5.51 4.80 -4.22
C ASP A 158 -6.97 4.35 -4.32
N LEU A 159 -7.23 3.09 -4.67
CA LEU A 159 -8.56 2.48 -4.58
C LEU A 159 -9.08 2.52 -3.14
N GLY A 160 -8.27 2.08 -2.16
CA GLY A 160 -8.62 2.10 -0.75
C GLY A 160 -8.93 3.51 -0.22
N LYS A 161 -8.07 4.49 -0.51
CA LYS A 161 -8.29 5.91 -0.17
C LYS A 161 -9.58 6.44 -0.76
N LYS A 162 -9.88 6.10 -2.01
CA LYS A 162 -11.11 6.54 -2.66
C LYS A 162 -12.35 5.90 -2.02
N ALA A 163 -12.28 4.62 -1.67
CA ALA A 163 -13.35 3.94 -0.93
C ALA A 163 -13.61 4.61 0.43
N ILE A 164 -12.56 4.95 1.19
CA ILE A 164 -12.67 5.70 2.46
C ILE A 164 -13.34 7.06 2.22
N LYS A 165 -12.88 7.82 1.22
CA LYS A 165 -13.46 9.13 0.90
C LYS A 165 -14.96 9.04 0.57
N ILE A 166 -15.37 8.00 -0.15
CA ILE A 166 -16.79 7.77 -0.47
C ILE A 166 -17.56 7.37 0.79
N ARG A 167 -17.03 6.43 1.59
CA ARG A 167 -17.64 5.99 2.84
C ARG A 167 -17.87 7.14 3.82
N ASN A 168 -16.88 8.03 3.99
CA ASN A 168 -17.00 9.19 4.88
C ASN A 168 -18.04 10.18 4.36
N LYS A 169 -18.04 10.49 3.06
CA LYS A 169 -19.08 11.32 2.43
C LYS A 169 -20.49 10.74 2.61
N CYS A 170 -20.61 9.41 2.54
CA CYS A 170 -21.87 8.72 2.76
C CYS A 170 -22.35 8.85 4.21
N ARG A 171 -21.43 8.81 5.19
CA ARG A 171 -21.73 8.97 6.62
C ARG A 171 -22.19 10.40 6.95
N ASP A 172 -21.57 11.40 6.31
CA ASP A 172 -21.87 12.82 6.55
C ASP A 172 -23.19 13.28 5.89
N SER A 173 -23.71 12.51 4.92
CA SER A 173 -24.95 12.83 4.22
C SER A 173 -26.18 12.39 5.02
N LEU A 174 -26.54 13.16 6.04
CA LEU A 174 -27.71 12.91 6.90
C LEU A 174 -29.06 12.82 6.16
N ASN A 175 -29.15 13.32 4.92
CA ASN A 175 -30.42 13.55 4.22
C ASN A 175 -30.71 12.56 3.07
N ASN A 176 -29.88 11.52 2.86
CA ASN A 176 -30.11 10.58 1.76
C ASN A 176 -30.02 9.13 2.25
N PRO A 177 -31.07 8.31 2.11
CA PRO A 177 -30.99 6.90 2.44
C PRO A 177 -29.89 6.24 1.60
N LEU A 178 -28.95 5.67 2.32
CA LEU A 178 -27.68 5.18 1.82
C LEU A 178 -27.87 4.01 0.85
N ASN A 179 -27.17 4.04 -0.29
CA ASN A 179 -27.14 2.87 -1.17
C ASN A 179 -26.36 1.73 -0.47
N PRO A 180 -27.02 0.62 -0.09
CA PRO A 180 -26.39 -0.47 0.65
C PRO A 180 -25.26 -1.13 -0.16
N ILE A 181 -25.35 -1.11 -1.49
CA ILE A 181 -24.35 -1.66 -2.39
C ILE A 181 -23.06 -0.85 -2.30
N THR A 182 -23.15 0.49 -2.32
CA THR A 182 -21.96 1.35 -2.19
C THR A 182 -21.28 1.11 -0.84
N MET A 183 -22.05 0.99 0.24
CA MET A 183 -21.49 0.72 1.57
C MET A 183 -20.76 -0.60 1.61
N TYR A 184 -21.43 -1.68 1.21
CA TYR A 184 -20.81 -3.00 1.16
C TYR A 184 -19.54 -2.98 0.30
N THR A 185 -19.60 -2.33 -0.86
CA THR A 185 -18.47 -2.20 -1.78
C THR A 185 -17.29 -1.49 -1.15
N THR A 186 -17.52 -0.31 -0.57
CA THR A 186 -16.44 0.44 0.08
C THR A 186 -15.88 -0.31 1.29
N SER A 187 -16.72 -0.99 2.07
CA SER A 187 -16.29 -1.77 3.23
C SER A 187 -15.38 -2.92 2.83
N PHE A 188 -15.77 -3.78 1.88
CA PHE A 188 -14.91 -4.90 1.51
C PHE A 188 -13.61 -4.44 0.85
N ILE A 189 -13.63 -3.35 0.07
CA ILE A 189 -12.41 -2.78 -0.53
C ILE A 189 -11.44 -2.40 0.59
N ILE A 190 -11.91 -1.64 1.59
CA ILE A 190 -11.07 -1.17 2.69
C ILE A 190 -10.49 -2.35 3.46
N ILE A 191 -11.30 -3.38 3.74
CA ILE A 191 -10.87 -4.57 4.49
C ILE A 191 -9.82 -5.36 3.69
N ILE A 192 -10.08 -5.66 2.42
CA ILE A 192 -9.15 -6.44 1.59
C ILE A 192 -7.86 -5.64 1.37
N VAL A 193 -7.94 -4.37 1.01
CA VAL A 193 -6.76 -3.52 0.84
C VAL A 193 -5.96 -3.40 2.14
N GLY A 194 -6.65 -3.17 3.26
CA GLY A 194 -6.01 -2.94 4.54
C GLY A 194 -5.44 -4.19 5.19
N LYS A 195 -6.09 -5.35 5.05
CA LYS A 195 -5.66 -6.60 5.72
C LYS A 195 -4.97 -7.58 4.79
N TYR A 196 -5.50 -7.81 3.59
CA TYR A 196 -4.91 -8.77 2.65
C TYR A 196 -3.68 -8.21 1.95
N PHE A 197 -3.73 -6.96 1.47
CA PHE A 197 -2.59 -6.29 0.82
C PHE A 197 -1.68 -5.51 1.78
N GLY A 198 -1.88 -5.67 3.09
CA GLY A 198 -0.99 -5.12 4.13
C GLY A 198 -1.05 -3.59 4.34
N GLN A 199 -2.04 -2.88 3.78
CA GLN A 199 -2.19 -1.43 3.96
C GLN A 199 -2.89 -1.07 5.29
N HIS A 200 -2.33 -1.51 6.42
CA HIS A 200 -2.98 -1.42 7.73
C HIS A 200 -3.30 0.02 8.16
N ASP A 201 -2.51 0.99 7.70
CA ASP A 201 -2.70 2.41 8.00
C ASP A 201 -4.03 2.97 7.46
N LEU A 202 -4.59 2.36 6.41
CA LEU A 202 -5.89 2.77 5.86
C LEU A 202 -7.07 2.38 6.75
N LEU A 203 -6.93 1.36 7.58
CA LEU A 203 -8.02 0.84 8.42
C LEU A 203 -8.41 1.84 9.51
N LEU A 204 -7.45 2.62 9.99
CA LEU A 204 -7.65 3.67 11.00
C LEU A 204 -8.55 4.80 10.51
N ASN A 205 -8.49 5.11 9.22
CA ASN A 205 -9.22 6.22 8.64
C ASN A 205 -10.64 5.83 8.19
N ALA A 206 -11.02 4.56 8.37
CA ALA A 206 -12.29 3.99 7.94
C ALA A 206 -13.32 3.84 9.06
N THR A 207 -12.92 4.00 10.32
CA THR A 207 -13.75 4.02 11.53
C THR A 207 -14.23 5.42 11.86
#